data_AF-A0A7W1C3P7-F1
#
_entry.id   AF-A0A7W1C3P7-F1
#
_cell.length_a   1.000
_cell.length_b   1.000
_cell.length_c   1.000
_cell.angle_alpha   90.00
_cell.angle_beta   90.00
_cell.angle_gamma   90.00
#
_symmetry.space_group_name_H-M   'P 1'
#
loop_
_entity.id
_entity.type
_entity.pdbx_description
1 polymer ?
#
loop_
_entity_poly.entity_id
_entity_poly.type
_entity_poly.pdbx_seq_one_letter_code
_entity_poly.pdbx_strand_id
1 'polypeptide(L)'
;MTPAYGGNADSALSDVRPVVARIDAASSGEDLAADLIEIWGGLETVLRKMLGGSSLSGQALVREVRQREMITLTQAHALLQFLAARERCDNVSYKPTPADVASAKDAFVQLDTAMGVPGRDAATAGAAAAMAGAPAAGTGYSSAQLAAAEPPEPAVVAPAPAIKPPMRDRAAGLPTWGWIAIAVVALAFAGVAANMAMKNRGDDMDRAVRLMADGKREAARGELNRIARENPQVAAPHVFLARIARDEGDLTTARRELDTAIRLEPESAVAQREMGTLLLSQGQYELARSFFIRAVRINPVDSAAQGLLGCSLIRLGRRDEGLKFISRAGQGSWSACAR
;
A
#
# COMPACT_ATOMS: atom_id res chain seq x y z
N MET A 1 25.06 -19.43 -11.68
CA MET A 1 25.49 -18.03 -11.51
C MET A 1 24.58 -17.40 -10.47
N THR A 2 25.02 -17.43 -9.20
CA THR A 2 24.34 -16.75 -8.10
C THR A 2 24.58 -15.25 -8.25
N PRO A 3 23.54 -14.40 -8.26
CA PRO A 3 23.77 -12.98 -8.41
C PRO A 3 24.33 -12.42 -7.11
N ALA A 4 25.47 -11.74 -7.21
CA ALA A 4 26.21 -11.11 -6.13
C ALA A 4 25.52 -9.85 -5.58
N TYR A 5 24.29 -9.97 -5.09
CA TYR A 5 23.53 -8.85 -4.51
C TYR A 5 23.86 -8.59 -3.02
N GLY A 6 24.54 -9.52 -2.33
CA GLY A 6 24.75 -9.47 -0.87
C GLY A 6 25.60 -8.30 -0.37
N GLY A 7 26.73 -7.99 -1.02
CA GLY A 7 27.73 -7.07 -0.46
C GLY A 7 27.24 -5.64 -0.18
N ASN A 8 26.29 -5.13 -0.96
CA ASN A 8 25.75 -3.79 -0.76
C ASN A 8 24.66 -3.73 0.32
N ALA A 9 23.90 -4.81 0.49
CA ALA A 9 22.86 -4.93 1.50
C ALA A 9 23.46 -5.18 2.89
N ASP A 10 24.51 -6.00 2.98
CA ASP A 10 25.27 -6.25 4.21
C ASP A 10 25.88 -4.95 4.78
N SER A 11 26.47 -4.13 3.91
CA SER A 11 26.99 -2.82 4.30
C SER A 11 25.88 -1.86 4.78
N ALA A 12 24.69 -1.89 4.18
CA ALA A 12 23.59 -1.07 4.70
C ALA A 12 23.10 -1.58 6.07
N LEU A 13 23.15 -2.90 6.32
CA LEU A 13 22.76 -3.42 7.62
C LEU A 13 23.78 -3.11 8.71
N SER A 14 25.09 -3.09 8.39
CA SER A 14 26.11 -2.67 9.34
C SER A 14 25.91 -1.25 9.84
N ASP A 15 25.37 -0.36 9.01
CA ASP A 15 25.08 1.03 9.38
C ASP A 15 23.92 1.15 10.38
N VAL A 16 23.03 0.16 10.45
CA VAL A 16 21.87 0.14 11.36
C VAL A 16 22.25 -0.39 12.76
N ARG A 17 23.27 -1.25 12.85
CA ARG A 17 23.68 -1.92 14.09
C ARG A 17 23.97 -0.96 15.26
N PRO A 18 24.66 0.18 15.08
CA PRO A 18 24.90 1.15 16.16
C PRO A 18 23.62 1.77 16.71
N VAL A 19 22.63 2.02 15.85
CA VAL A 19 21.34 2.60 16.23
C VAL A 19 20.53 1.62 17.07
N VAL A 20 20.47 0.36 16.63
CA VAL A 20 19.80 -0.72 17.37
C VAL A 20 20.47 -0.97 18.73
N ALA A 21 21.79 -0.81 18.83
CA ALA A 21 22.52 -0.99 20.08
C ALA A 21 22.24 0.13 21.10
N ARG A 22 22.04 1.38 20.64
CA ARG A 22 21.81 2.53 21.53
C ARG A 22 20.35 2.73 21.94
N ILE A 23 19.40 2.07 21.28
CA ILE A 23 17.96 2.29 21.53
C ILE A 23 17.53 2.00 22.98
N ASP A 24 18.25 1.11 23.68
CA ASP A 24 18.01 0.82 25.11
C ASP A 24 18.50 1.93 26.05
N ALA A 25 19.39 2.80 25.57
CA ALA A 25 19.97 3.90 26.32
C ALA A 25 19.25 5.24 26.09
N ALA A 26 18.15 5.24 25.32
CA ALA A 26 17.38 6.46 25.02
C ALA A 26 16.85 7.10 26.31
N SER A 27 17.15 8.39 26.50
CA SER A 27 16.82 9.15 27.71
C SER A 27 15.40 9.71 27.74
N SER A 28 14.73 9.79 26.58
CA SER A 28 13.38 10.34 26.44
C SER A 28 12.55 9.58 25.41
N GLY A 29 11.23 9.75 25.47
CA GLY A 29 10.32 9.18 24.47
C GLY A 29 10.51 9.78 23.07
N GLU A 30 11.03 11.01 22.99
CA GLU A 30 11.37 11.67 21.72
C GLU A 30 12.63 11.07 21.11
N ASP A 31 13.67 10.85 21.92
CA ASP A 31 14.90 10.14 21.50
C ASP A 31 14.55 8.74 21.00
N LEU A 32 13.65 8.05 21.71
CA LEU A 32 13.20 6.72 21.33
C LEU A 32 12.43 6.70 20.00
N ALA A 33 11.55 7.68 19.77
CA ALA A 33 10.84 7.80 18.50
C ALA A 33 11.80 8.12 17.35
N ALA A 34 12.79 8.98 17.57
CA ALA A 34 13.82 9.30 16.59
C ALA A 34 14.66 8.06 16.22
N ASP A 35 15.12 7.29 17.21
CA ASP A 35 15.86 6.05 16.98
C ASP A 35 15.02 5.01 16.23
N LEU A 36 13.73 4.84 16.55
CA LEU A 36 12.84 3.92 15.82
C LEU A 36 12.65 4.34 14.35
N ILE A 37 12.52 5.64 14.07
CA ILE A 37 12.42 6.17 12.71
C ILE A 37 13.74 5.93 11.95
N GLU A 38 14.88 6.16 12.58
CA GLU A 38 16.21 5.94 12.01
C GLU A 38 16.45 4.46 11.67
N ILE A 39 16.13 3.55 12.60
CA ILE A 39 16.26 2.10 12.39
C ILE A 39 15.41 1.67 11.18
N TRP A 40 14.14 2.10 11.11
CA TRP A 40 13.29 1.76 9.97
C TRP A 40 13.85 2.27 8.65
N GLY A 41 14.30 3.54 8.60
CA GLY A 41 14.92 4.10 7.39
C GLY A 41 16.16 3.32 6.92
N GLY A 42 16.94 2.81 7.88
CA GLY A 42 18.05 1.91 7.63
C GLY A 42 17.62 0.56 7.04
N LEU A 43 16.66 -0.13 7.68
CA LEU A 43 16.12 -1.41 7.18
C LEU A 43 15.49 -1.24 5.80
N GLU A 44 14.79 -0.14 5.55
CA GLU A 44 14.19 0.17 4.26
C GLU A 44 15.26 0.33 3.16
N THR A 45 16.39 0.92 3.50
CA THR A 45 17.56 1.03 2.61
C THR A 45 18.13 -0.35 2.29
N VAL A 46 18.24 -1.24 3.27
CA VAL A 46 18.66 -2.65 3.06
C VAL A 46 17.74 -3.34 2.06
N LEU A 47 16.42 -3.29 2.30
CA LEU A 47 15.43 -3.94 1.44
C LEU A 47 15.45 -3.41 0.00
N ARG A 48 15.58 -2.09 -0.21
CA ARG A 48 15.71 -1.52 -1.57
C ARG A 48 17.00 -1.96 -2.26
N LYS A 49 18.10 -2.09 -1.52
CA LYS A 49 19.37 -2.60 -2.07
C LYS A 49 19.26 -4.07 -2.46
N MET A 50 18.55 -4.90 -1.69
CA MET A 50 18.27 -6.30 -2.06
C MET A 50 17.53 -6.41 -3.40
N LEU A 51 16.64 -5.45 -3.70
CA LEU A 51 15.93 -5.39 -4.98
C LEU A 51 16.77 -4.88 -6.17
N GLY A 52 18.03 -4.49 -5.96
CA GLY A 52 18.87 -3.86 -6.98
C GLY A 52 18.58 -2.36 -7.19
N GLY A 53 17.96 -1.71 -6.21
CA GLY A 53 17.48 -0.33 -6.31
C GLY A 53 15.98 -0.28 -6.60
N SER A 54 15.21 0.34 -5.70
CA SER A 54 13.75 0.47 -5.80
C SER A 54 13.29 1.79 -5.20
N SER A 55 12.22 2.37 -5.74
CA SER A 55 11.53 3.53 -5.17
C SER A 55 10.40 3.13 -4.22
N LEU A 56 10.15 1.83 -4.02
CA LEU A 56 9.12 1.34 -3.12
C LEU A 56 9.48 1.61 -1.66
N SER A 57 8.44 1.80 -0.84
CA SER A 57 8.53 2.07 0.59
C SER A 57 7.47 1.34 1.40
N GLY A 58 7.68 1.31 2.72
CA GLY A 58 6.71 0.76 3.68
C GLY A 58 6.26 -0.67 3.35
N GLN A 59 4.95 -0.93 3.47
CA GLN A 59 4.38 -2.26 3.23
C GLN A 59 4.60 -2.77 1.81
N ALA A 60 4.59 -1.89 0.80
CA ALA A 60 4.78 -2.27 -0.60
C ALA A 60 6.18 -2.82 -0.85
N LEU A 61 7.19 -2.23 -0.20
CA LEU A 61 8.56 -2.73 -0.26
C LEU A 61 8.70 -4.12 0.37
N VAL A 62 8.17 -4.30 1.58
CA VAL A 62 8.21 -5.61 2.26
C VAL A 62 7.51 -6.70 1.44
N ARG A 63 6.36 -6.35 0.84
CA ARG A 63 5.62 -7.26 -0.05
C ARG A 63 6.42 -7.66 -1.28
N GLU A 64 7.07 -6.70 -1.94
CA GLU A 64 7.87 -6.97 -3.15
C GLU A 64 9.05 -7.90 -2.84
N VAL A 65 9.81 -7.60 -1.78
CA VAL A 65 10.95 -8.43 -1.34
C VAL A 65 10.47 -9.85 -0.98
N ARG A 66 9.30 -9.98 -0.34
CA ARG A 66 8.70 -11.29 -0.04
C ARG A 66 8.23 -12.03 -1.29
N GLN A 67 7.63 -11.34 -2.26
CA GLN A 67 7.15 -11.92 -3.52
C GLN A 67 8.29 -12.46 -4.38
N ARG A 68 9.46 -11.83 -4.31
CA ARG A 68 10.70 -12.31 -4.94
C ARG A 68 11.44 -13.37 -4.11
N GLU A 69 10.81 -13.86 -3.05
CA GLU A 69 11.35 -14.90 -2.14
C GLU A 69 12.71 -14.54 -1.52
N MET A 70 13.01 -13.23 -1.42
CA MET A 70 14.26 -12.74 -0.84
C MET A 70 14.23 -12.72 0.70
N ILE A 71 13.03 -12.76 1.29
CA ILE A 71 12.79 -12.89 2.74
C ILE A 71 11.71 -13.94 3.00
N THR A 72 11.73 -14.53 4.19
CA THR A 72 10.72 -15.49 4.65
C THR A 72 9.44 -14.79 5.12
N LEU A 73 8.37 -15.58 5.34
CA LEU A 73 7.12 -15.05 5.92
C LEU A 73 7.34 -14.49 7.33
N THR A 74 8.16 -15.15 8.14
CA THR A 74 8.49 -14.70 9.51
C THR A 74 9.21 -13.37 9.50
N GLN A 75 10.20 -13.21 8.62
CA GLN A 75 10.94 -11.95 8.43
C GLN A 75 10.01 -10.82 7.97
N ALA A 76 9.13 -11.10 7.00
CA ALA A 76 8.14 -10.13 6.54
C ALA A 76 7.18 -9.72 7.67
N HIS A 77 6.76 -10.65 8.52
CA HIS A 77 5.89 -10.34 9.66
C HIS A 77 6.59 -9.43 10.68
N ALA A 78 7.83 -9.72 11.05
CA ALA A 78 8.62 -8.88 11.96
C ALA A 78 8.80 -7.45 11.41
N LEU A 79 9.12 -7.32 10.12
CA LEU A 79 9.23 -6.02 9.45
C LEU A 79 7.91 -5.24 9.46
N LEU A 80 6.77 -5.90 9.23
CA LEU A 80 5.46 -5.25 9.24
C LEU A 80 5.02 -4.84 10.66
N GLN A 81 5.33 -5.65 11.68
CA GLN A 81 5.08 -5.28 13.07
C GLN A 81 5.88 -4.02 13.45
N PHE A 82 7.16 -3.98 13.09
CA PHE A 82 8.00 -2.82 13.35
C PHE A 82 7.58 -1.59 12.53
N LEU A 83 7.20 -1.75 11.26
CA LEU A 83 6.66 -0.66 10.46
C LEU A 83 5.45 -0.01 11.13
N ALA A 84 4.53 -0.81 11.69
CA ALA A 84 3.39 -0.28 12.42
C ALA A 84 3.81 0.51 13.68
N ALA A 85 4.87 0.09 14.39
CA ALA A 85 5.44 0.85 15.51
C ALA A 85 6.06 2.18 15.06
N ARG A 86 6.79 2.16 13.94
CA ARG A 86 7.37 3.37 13.34
C ARG A 86 6.30 4.35 12.86
N GLU A 87 5.21 3.88 12.26
CA GLU A 87 4.08 4.74 11.84
C GLU A 87 3.40 5.42 13.04
N ARG A 88 3.33 4.78 14.22
CA ARG A 88 2.85 5.43 15.45
C ARG A 88 3.76 6.58 15.87
N CYS A 89 5.08 6.46 15.64
CA CYS A 89 6.06 7.49 15.95
C CYS A 89 5.96 8.74 15.06
N ASP A 90 5.21 8.71 13.95
CA ASP A 90 4.91 9.91 13.15
C ASP A 90 3.96 10.87 13.88
N ASN A 91 3.26 10.40 14.93
CA ASN A 91 2.45 11.24 15.80
C ASN A 91 3.31 11.81 16.94
N VAL A 92 3.46 13.14 16.97
CA VAL A 92 4.23 13.89 17.97
C VAL A 92 3.77 13.63 19.41
N SER A 93 2.50 13.26 19.61
CA SER A 93 1.96 12.94 20.95
C SER A 93 2.16 11.48 21.37
N TYR A 94 2.62 10.61 20.47
CA TYR A 94 2.84 9.21 20.78
C TYR A 94 4.14 9.03 21.57
N LYS A 95 4.08 8.24 22.64
CA LYS A 95 5.25 7.83 23.42
C LYS A 95 5.54 6.37 23.12
N PRO A 96 6.71 6.06 22.50
CA PRO A 96 7.04 4.68 22.19
C PRO A 96 7.14 3.81 23.44
N THR A 97 6.72 2.57 23.29
CA THR A 97 6.61 1.57 24.34
C THR A 97 7.75 0.55 24.25
N PRO A 98 8.02 -0.22 25.33
CA PRO A 98 8.96 -1.33 25.26
C PRO A 98 8.62 -2.36 24.16
N ALA A 99 7.34 -2.51 23.81
CA ALA A 99 6.91 -3.39 22.72
C ALA A 99 7.35 -2.85 21.34
N ASP A 100 7.36 -1.53 21.15
CA ASP A 100 7.87 -0.90 19.92
C ASP A 100 9.37 -1.16 19.75
N VAL A 101 10.13 -1.02 20.85
CA VAL A 101 11.57 -1.33 20.88
C VAL A 101 11.83 -2.79 20.59
N ALA A 102 11.06 -3.70 21.19
CA ALA A 102 11.15 -5.13 20.93
C ALA A 102 10.89 -5.45 19.46
N SER A 103 9.88 -4.83 18.85
CA SER A 103 9.57 -5.03 17.42
C SER A 103 10.69 -4.55 16.50
N ALA A 104 11.33 -3.43 16.81
CA ALA A 104 12.48 -2.90 16.05
C ALA A 104 13.67 -3.86 16.08
N LYS A 105 13.98 -4.38 17.27
CA LYS A 105 15.07 -5.34 17.47
C LYS A 105 14.79 -6.67 16.78
N ASP A 106 13.57 -7.20 16.91
CA ASP A 106 13.19 -8.44 16.24
C ASP A 106 13.29 -8.29 14.72
N ALA A 107 12.76 -7.20 14.15
CA ALA A 107 12.87 -6.92 12.72
C ALA A 107 14.34 -6.86 12.24
N PHE A 108 15.22 -6.21 13.00
CA PHE A 108 16.65 -6.17 12.70
C PHE A 108 17.29 -7.56 12.76
N VAL A 109 17.07 -8.32 13.84
CA VAL A 109 17.65 -9.67 14.01
C VAL A 109 17.17 -10.63 12.93
N GLN A 110 15.89 -10.60 12.58
CA GLN A 110 15.31 -11.41 11.51
C GLN A 110 15.93 -11.11 10.15
N LEU A 111 16.27 -9.84 9.87
CA LEU A 111 16.93 -9.45 8.63
C LEU A 111 18.45 -9.76 8.64
N ASP A 112 19.13 -9.58 9.77
CA ASP A 112 20.54 -9.94 9.97
C ASP A 112 20.79 -11.43 9.77
N THR A 113 19.92 -12.25 10.35
CA THR A 113 19.94 -13.71 10.17
C THR A 113 19.61 -14.13 8.74
N ALA A 114 18.80 -13.36 8.00
CA ALA A 114 18.53 -13.61 6.58
C ALA A 114 19.79 -13.48 5.71
N MET A 115 20.65 -12.50 6.03
CA MET A 115 21.83 -12.17 5.25
C MET A 115 23.09 -12.94 5.70
N GLY A 116 23.13 -13.41 6.94
CA GLY A 116 24.23 -14.21 7.49
C GLY A 116 24.29 -15.68 7.04
N VAL A 117 23.33 -16.20 6.26
CA VAL A 117 23.29 -17.61 5.82
C VAL A 117 23.51 -17.71 4.31
N PRO A 118 24.71 -18.11 3.83
CA PRO A 118 24.95 -18.36 2.41
C PRO A 118 24.22 -19.64 1.98
N GLY A 119 23.15 -19.48 1.21
CA GLY A 119 22.43 -20.56 0.54
C GLY A 119 21.48 -21.33 1.45
N ARG A 120 20.17 -21.12 1.28
CA ARG A 120 19.19 -22.20 1.44
C ARG A 120 17.88 -21.94 0.72
N ASP A 121 17.53 -22.95 -0.05
CA ASP A 121 16.23 -23.22 -0.64
C ASP A 121 15.12 -23.16 0.43
N ALA A 122 13.91 -22.87 -0.03
CA ALA A 122 12.66 -22.67 0.71
C ALA A 122 12.13 -23.88 1.54
N ALA A 123 12.98 -24.69 2.18
CA ALA A 123 12.61 -26.00 2.71
C ALA A 123 12.74 -26.21 4.24
N THR A 124 12.95 -25.18 5.06
CA THR A 124 12.90 -25.36 6.54
C THR A 124 11.97 -24.36 7.21
N ALA A 125 10.69 -24.41 6.83
CA ALA A 125 9.59 -24.05 7.72
C ALA A 125 9.21 -25.30 8.52
N GLY A 126 9.80 -25.50 9.69
CA GLY A 126 9.43 -26.63 10.55
C GLY A 126 10.49 -27.05 11.54
N ALA A 127 10.89 -26.16 12.47
CA ALA A 127 11.47 -26.55 13.77
C ALA A 127 11.79 -25.29 14.59
N ALA A 128 10.80 -24.71 15.26
CA ALA A 128 10.97 -23.90 16.49
C ALA A 128 9.60 -23.36 16.95
N ALA A 129 8.72 -24.26 17.38
CA ALA A 129 7.54 -23.90 18.17
C ALA A 129 7.34 -25.00 19.21
N ALA A 130 8.24 -25.03 20.20
CA ALA A 130 8.08 -25.80 21.41
C ALA A 130 8.50 -24.90 22.57
N MET A 131 7.51 -24.36 23.29
CA MET A 131 7.46 -24.18 24.75
C MET A 131 6.44 -23.09 25.12
N ALA A 132 5.22 -23.52 25.45
CA ALA A 132 4.37 -22.95 26.51
C ALA A 132 3.19 -23.91 26.74
N GLY A 133 3.05 -24.40 27.98
CA GLY A 133 2.18 -25.53 28.31
C GLY A 133 0.76 -25.19 28.79
N ALA A 134 -0.11 -26.19 28.56
CA ALA A 134 -1.22 -26.71 29.39
C ALA A 134 -2.50 -25.87 29.66
N PRO A 135 -3.65 -26.50 30.01
CA PRO A 135 -4.24 -27.72 29.43
C PRO A 135 -5.80 -27.66 29.24
N ALA A 136 -6.33 -28.74 28.66
CA ALA A 136 -7.61 -29.41 28.96
C ALA A 136 -8.84 -29.24 28.03
N ALA A 137 -9.55 -30.37 27.97
CA ALA A 137 -10.93 -30.64 27.56
C ALA A 137 -11.17 -31.14 26.12
N GLY A 138 -11.75 -32.34 26.06
CA GLY A 138 -12.02 -33.12 24.87
C GLY A 138 -13.50 -33.18 24.47
N THR A 139 -13.89 -34.36 23.96
CA THR A 139 -15.15 -34.74 23.29
C THR A 139 -15.22 -34.21 21.85
N GLY A 140 -15.64 -34.94 20.82
CA GLY A 140 -16.31 -36.22 20.53
C GLY A 140 -16.54 -36.16 19.00
N TYR A 141 -16.48 -37.18 18.17
CA TYR A 141 -17.37 -38.32 17.97
C TYR A 141 -16.76 -39.08 16.78
N SER A 142 -16.46 -40.38 16.91
CA SER A 142 -17.35 -41.53 16.66
C SER A 142 -17.48 -41.88 15.17
N SER A 143 -16.74 -42.92 14.81
CA SER A 143 -16.81 -43.70 13.59
C SER A 143 -17.88 -44.80 13.70
N ALA A 144 -18.84 -44.83 12.78
CA ALA A 144 -19.70 -45.98 12.50
C ALA A 144 -19.17 -46.67 11.23
N GLN A 145 -18.49 -47.81 11.37
CA GLN A 145 -19.02 -49.17 11.20
C GLN A 145 -19.40 -49.52 9.75
N LEU A 146 -18.48 -50.22 9.07
CA LEU A 146 -18.82 -51.14 7.99
C LEU A 146 -18.95 -52.55 8.59
N ALA A 147 -20.16 -53.10 8.49
CA ALA A 147 -20.45 -54.50 8.79
C ALA A 147 -20.02 -55.40 7.62
N ALA A 148 -19.56 -56.59 7.99
CA ALA A 148 -19.15 -57.67 7.11
C ALA A 148 -20.32 -58.29 6.33
N ALA A 149 -20.04 -58.76 5.12
CA ALA A 149 -20.82 -59.79 4.45
C ALA A 149 -19.88 -60.70 3.64
N GLU A 150 -20.01 -62.00 3.86
CA GLU A 150 -19.29 -63.12 3.25
C GLU A 150 -19.69 -63.38 1.78
N PRO A 151 -18.91 -64.21 1.04
CA PRO A 151 -18.91 -64.25 -0.42
C PRO A 151 -19.83 -65.34 -1.01
N PRO A 152 -20.27 -65.21 -2.28
CA PRO A 152 -20.76 -66.35 -3.05
C PRO A 152 -19.78 -66.83 -4.14
N GLU A 153 -19.89 -68.13 -4.43
CA GLU A 153 -19.11 -69.05 -5.27
C GLU A 153 -18.91 -68.69 -6.77
N PRO A 154 -17.95 -69.34 -7.47
CA PRO A 154 -17.45 -68.90 -8.78
C PRO A 154 -18.32 -69.38 -9.96
N ALA A 155 -18.80 -68.43 -10.77
CA ALA A 155 -19.48 -68.70 -12.02
C ALA A 155 -18.55 -68.55 -13.24
N VAL A 156 -18.25 -69.70 -13.85
CA VAL A 156 -17.99 -70.01 -15.27
C VAL A 156 -17.61 -68.84 -16.21
N VAL A 157 -16.38 -68.88 -16.72
CA VAL A 157 -15.85 -68.03 -17.79
C VAL A 157 -16.51 -68.38 -19.14
N ALA A 158 -17.13 -67.40 -19.78
CA ALA A 158 -17.51 -67.42 -21.20
C ALA A 158 -16.61 -66.44 -22.00
N PRO A 159 -16.26 -66.73 -23.26
CA PRO A 159 -15.29 -65.94 -24.02
C PRO A 159 -15.86 -64.57 -24.42
N ALA A 160 -15.00 -63.55 -24.35
CA ALA A 160 -15.31 -62.15 -24.65
C ALA A 160 -15.78 -61.92 -26.11
N PRO A 161 -16.80 -61.07 -26.34
CA PRO A 161 -17.13 -60.60 -27.69
C PRO A 161 -16.15 -59.51 -28.16
N ALA A 162 -15.83 -59.53 -29.45
CA ALA A 162 -14.89 -58.62 -30.11
C ALA A 162 -15.29 -57.14 -29.99
N ILE A 163 -14.36 -56.33 -29.47
CA ILE A 163 -14.49 -54.87 -29.40
C ILE A 163 -14.29 -54.29 -30.82
N LYS A 164 -15.33 -53.67 -31.39
CA LYS A 164 -15.20 -52.80 -32.57
C LYS A 164 -14.52 -51.48 -32.16
N PRO A 165 -13.61 -50.91 -32.97
CA PRO A 165 -12.99 -49.64 -32.63
C PRO A 165 -14.02 -48.50 -32.66
N PRO A 166 -13.90 -47.48 -31.79
CA PRO A 166 -14.87 -46.40 -31.72
C PRO A 166 -14.84 -45.54 -32.99
N MET A 167 -16.01 -45.27 -33.54
CA MET A 167 -16.23 -44.24 -34.55
C MET A 167 -15.81 -42.88 -33.98
N ARG A 168 -14.93 -42.17 -34.70
CA ARG A 168 -14.61 -40.76 -34.41
C ARG A 168 -15.80 -39.90 -34.83
N ASP A 169 -16.63 -39.51 -33.87
CA ASP A 169 -17.60 -38.44 -34.08
C ASP A 169 -16.85 -37.12 -34.29
N ARG A 170 -16.90 -36.60 -35.53
CA ARG A 170 -16.43 -35.26 -35.85
C ARG A 170 -17.43 -34.25 -35.29
N ALA A 171 -17.18 -33.74 -34.09
CA ALA A 171 -17.76 -32.47 -33.68
C ALA A 171 -17.21 -31.36 -34.61
N ALA A 172 -18.07 -30.79 -35.44
CA ALA A 172 -17.73 -29.67 -36.32
C ALA A 172 -17.49 -28.42 -35.47
N GLY A 173 -16.22 -28.15 -35.12
CA GLY A 173 -15.82 -26.89 -34.50
C GLY A 173 -15.99 -25.71 -35.47
N LEU A 174 -16.36 -24.54 -34.94
CA LEU A 174 -16.49 -23.33 -35.76
C LEU A 174 -15.17 -23.06 -36.53
N PRO A 175 -15.25 -22.68 -37.81
CA PRO A 175 -14.07 -22.27 -38.57
C PRO A 175 -13.40 -21.07 -37.90
N THR A 176 -12.09 -20.91 -38.12
CA THR A 176 -11.26 -19.87 -37.47
C THR A 176 -11.83 -18.46 -37.61
N TRP A 177 -12.50 -18.14 -38.72
CA TRP A 177 -13.19 -16.85 -38.91
C TRP A 177 -14.36 -16.64 -37.93
N GLY A 178 -15.03 -17.70 -37.49
CA GLY A 178 -16.11 -17.63 -36.50
C GLY A 178 -15.60 -17.20 -35.11
N TRP A 179 -14.42 -17.67 -34.72
CA TRP A 179 -13.74 -17.22 -33.50
C TRP A 179 -13.28 -15.77 -33.58
N ILE A 180 -12.81 -15.33 -34.75
CA ILE A 180 -12.43 -13.94 -34.99
C ILE A 180 -13.66 -13.03 -34.89
N ALA A 181 -14.78 -13.41 -35.48
CA ALA A 181 -16.03 -12.64 -35.40
C ALA A 181 -16.53 -12.51 -33.95
N ILE A 182 -16.48 -13.59 -33.16
CA ILE A 182 -16.84 -13.56 -31.73
C ILE A 182 -15.90 -12.63 -30.96
N ALA A 183 -14.59 -12.70 -31.21
CA ALA A 183 -13.61 -11.83 -30.55
C ALA A 183 -13.84 -10.34 -30.86
N VAL A 184 -14.18 -10.01 -32.11
CA VAL A 184 -14.50 -8.62 -32.53
C VAL A 184 -15.77 -8.12 -31.85
N VAL A 185 -16.82 -8.93 -31.79
CA VAL A 185 -18.07 -8.55 -31.09
C VAL A 185 -17.85 -8.41 -29.58
N ALA A 186 -17.07 -9.30 -28.98
CA ALA A 186 -16.70 -9.21 -27.56
C ALA A 186 -15.89 -7.94 -27.25
N LEU A 187 -14.93 -7.57 -28.12
CA LEU A 187 -14.18 -6.32 -28.01
C LEU A 187 -15.08 -5.08 -28.16
N ALA A 188 -16.03 -5.10 -29.09
CA ALA A 188 -16.99 -4.01 -29.26
C ALA A 188 -17.88 -3.85 -28.01
N PHE A 189 -18.38 -4.96 -27.45
CA PHE A 189 -19.15 -4.95 -26.21
C PHE A 189 -18.32 -4.45 -25.02
N ALA A 190 -17.07 -4.88 -24.90
CA ALA A 190 -16.15 -4.39 -23.87
C ALA A 190 -15.91 -2.88 -24.01
N GLY A 191 -15.77 -2.37 -25.24
CA GLY A 191 -15.63 -0.95 -25.51
C GLY A 191 -16.87 -0.13 -25.11
N VAL A 192 -18.07 -0.61 -25.43
CA VAL A 192 -19.34 0.03 -25.02
C VAL A 192 -19.51 0.02 -23.50
N ALA A 193 -19.20 -1.10 -22.84
CA ALA A 193 -19.25 -1.20 -21.38
C ALA A 193 -18.24 -0.27 -20.71
N ALA A 194 -17.00 -0.19 -21.22
CA ALA A 194 -15.99 0.74 -20.73
C ALA A 194 -16.42 2.21 -20.89
N ASN A 195 -17.03 2.56 -22.03
CA ASN A 195 -17.54 3.91 -22.30
C ASN A 195 -18.73 4.27 -21.38
N MET A 196 -19.66 3.35 -21.15
CA MET A 196 -20.80 3.57 -20.24
C MET A 196 -20.32 3.70 -18.79
N ALA A 197 -19.32 2.92 -18.38
CA ALA A 197 -18.68 3.07 -17.08
C ALA A 197 -17.93 4.40 -16.95
N MET A 198 -17.29 4.93 -18.00
CA MET A 198 -16.67 6.27 -17.99
C MET A 198 -17.71 7.38 -17.84
N LYS A 199 -18.87 7.28 -18.50
CA LYS A 199 -19.91 8.31 -18.48
C LYS A 199 -20.59 8.45 -17.11
N ASN A 200 -20.98 7.33 -16.48
CA ASN A 200 -21.58 7.36 -15.14
C ASN A 200 -20.60 7.90 -14.06
N ARG A 201 -19.28 7.75 -14.24
CA ARG A 201 -18.26 8.27 -13.31
C ARG A 201 -18.23 9.79 -13.21
N GLY A 202 -18.49 10.50 -14.31
CA GLY A 202 -18.55 11.97 -14.32
C GLY A 202 -19.75 12.50 -13.55
N ASP A 203 -20.93 11.90 -13.80
CA ASP A 203 -22.20 12.34 -13.23
C ASP A 203 -22.24 12.22 -11.69
N ASP A 204 -21.65 11.14 -11.15
CA ASP A 204 -21.59 10.87 -9.71
C ASP A 204 -20.68 11.86 -8.96
N MET A 205 -19.50 12.15 -9.52
CA MET A 205 -18.59 13.14 -8.94
C MET A 205 -19.18 14.56 -9.00
N ASP A 206 -19.84 14.92 -10.08
CA ASP A 206 -20.50 16.23 -10.21
C ASP A 206 -21.60 16.43 -9.17
N ARG A 207 -22.32 15.35 -8.84
CA ARG A 207 -23.29 15.36 -7.73
C ARG A 207 -22.61 15.59 -6.38
N ALA A 208 -21.53 14.87 -6.09
CA ALA A 208 -20.77 15.06 -4.85
C ALA A 208 -20.19 16.49 -4.73
N VAL A 209 -19.66 17.05 -5.81
CA VAL A 209 -19.13 18.42 -5.86
C VAL A 209 -20.24 19.46 -5.64
N ARG A 210 -21.43 19.26 -6.21
CA ARG A 210 -22.59 20.12 -5.93
C ARG A 210 -23.01 20.07 -4.47
N LEU A 211 -23.05 18.88 -3.86
CA LEU A 211 -23.36 18.74 -2.43
C LEU A 211 -22.33 19.47 -1.55
N MET A 212 -21.06 19.44 -1.94
CA MET A 212 -20.00 20.23 -1.29
C MET A 212 -20.23 21.74 -1.41
N ALA A 213 -20.56 22.22 -2.60
CA ALA A 213 -20.86 23.63 -2.85
C ALA A 213 -22.09 24.12 -2.07
N ASP A 214 -23.10 23.25 -1.94
CA ASP A 214 -24.32 23.49 -1.15
C ASP A 214 -24.07 23.44 0.38
N GLY A 215 -22.86 23.11 0.83
CA GLY A 215 -22.53 22.95 2.25
C GLY A 215 -23.09 21.68 2.90
N LYS A 216 -23.70 20.78 2.12
CA LYS A 216 -24.27 19.50 2.58
C LYS A 216 -23.17 18.45 2.76
N ARG A 217 -22.23 18.72 3.68
CA ARG A 217 -21.00 17.92 3.88
C ARG A 217 -21.27 16.44 4.15
N GLU A 218 -22.25 16.10 4.98
CA GLU A 218 -22.57 14.69 5.29
C GLU A 218 -23.13 13.94 4.07
N ALA A 219 -24.01 14.59 3.29
CA ALA A 219 -24.52 13.99 2.05
C ALA A 219 -23.40 13.81 1.02
N ALA A 220 -22.51 14.81 0.89
CA ALA A 220 -21.34 14.72 0.02
C ALA A 220 -20.42 13.58 0.45
N ARG A 221 -20.13 13.45 1.76
CA ARG A 221 -19.33 12.36 2.32
C ARG A 221 -19.93 11.00 2.02
N GLY A 222 -21.25 10.85 2.22
CA GLY A 222 -21.97 9.61 1.89
C GLY A 222 -21.79 9.21 0.43
N GLU A 223 -21.93 10.18 -0.49
CA GLU A 223 -21.77 9.96 -1.92
C GLU A 223 -20.32 9.65 -2.30
N LEU A 224 -19.35 10.40 -1.79
CA LEU A 224 -17.93 10.17 -2.03
C LEU A 224 -17.49 8.79 -1.55
N ASN A 225 -17.97 8.36 -0.38
CA ASN A 225 -17.71 7.02 0.15
C ASN A 225 -18.36 5.93 -0.72
N ARG A 226 -19.54 6.18 -1.29
CA ARG A 226 -20.17 5.28 -2.26
C ARG A 226 -19.29 5.15 -3.51
N ILE A 227 -18.87 6.28 -4.09
CA ILE A 227 -17.99 6.32 -5.27
C ILE A 227 -16.68 5.58 -5.01
N ALA A 228 -16.05 5.81 -3.85
CA ALA A 228 -14.79 5.15 -3.46
C ALA A 228 -14.95 3.62 -3.29
N ARG A 229 -16.10 3.15 -2.76
CA ARG A 229 -16.38 1.71 -2.64
C ARG A 229 -16.63 1.05 -3.98
N GLU A 230 -17.40 1.70 -4.85
CA GLU A 230 -17.72 1.18 -6.18
C GLU A 230 -16.49 1.22 -7.11
N ASN A 231 -15.60 2.20 -6.91
CA ASN A 231 -14.40 2.40 -7.72
C ASN A 231 -13.15 2.61 -6.84
N PRO A 232 -12.55 1.53 -6.29
CA PRO A 232 -11.43 1.63 -5.36
C PRO A 232 -10.12 2.18 -5.95
N GLN A 233 -10.06 2.40 -7.26
CA GLN A 233 -8.87 2.83 -7.99
C GLN A 233 -8.90 4.31 -8.38
N VAL A 234 -9.95 5.06 -8.02
CA VAL A 234 -10.10 6.47 -8.40
C VAL A 234 -9.64 7.36 -7.24
N ALA A 235 -8.70 8.27 -7.51
CA ALA A 235 -8.16 9.14 -6.45
C ALA A 235 -9.11 10.29 -6.06
N ALA A 236 -9.93 10.77 -6.99
CA ALA A 236 -10.73 11.98 -6.81
C ALA A 236 -11.63 11.98 -5.56
N PRO A 237 -12.39 10.91 -5.22
CA PRO A 237 -13.21 10.89 -4.01
C PRO A 237 -12.41 11.13 -2.73
N HIS A 238 -11.23 10.51 -2.64
CA HIS A 238 -10.33 10.65 -1.49
C HIS A 238 -9.83 12.08 -1.32
N VAL A 239 -9.57 12.82 -2.41
CA VAL A 239 -9.22 14.24 -2.35
C VAL A 239 -10.36 15.08 -1.73
N PHE A 240 -11.61 14.82 -2.10
CA PHE A 240 -12.75 15.56 -1.54
C PHE A 240 -13.06 15.15 -0.11
N LEU A 241 -12.98 13.86 0.23
CA LEU A 241 -13.12 13.38 1.61
C LEU A 241 -12.06 14.03 2.52
N ALA A 242 -10.83 14.17 2.05
CA ALA A 242 -9.78 14.85 2.78
C ALA A 242 -10.09 16.34 3.01
N ARG A 243 -10.64 17.04 2.02
CA ARG A 243 -11.07 18.43 2.16
C ARG A 243 -12.14 18.58 3.23
N ILE A 244 -13.14 17.69 3.23
CA ILE A 244 -14.20 17.67 4.26
C ILE A 244 -13.57 17.47 5.64
N ALA A 245 -12.73 16.44 5.79
CA ALA A 245 -12.09 16.14 7.07
C ALA A 245 -11.19 17.29 7.57
N ARG A 246 -10.44 17.94 6.68
CA ARG A 246 -9.62 19.11 6.99
C ARG A 246 -10.48 20.29 7.47
N ASP A 247 -11.60 20.56 6.79
CA ASP A 247 -12.52 21.64 7.18
C ASP A 247 -13.18 21.39 8.54
N GLU A 248 -13.35 20.13 8.94
CA GLU A 248 -13.86 19.72 10.25
C GLU A 248 -12.78 19.65 11.34
N GLY A 249 -11.50 19.83 10.96
CA GLY A 249 -10.36 19.72 11.88
C GLY A 249 -9.86 18.29 12.12
N ASP A 250 -10.44 17.27 11.48
CA ASP A 250 -9.91 15.89 11.50
C ASP A 250 -8.73 15.76 10.53
N LEU A 251 -7.58 16.29 10.97
CA LEU A 251 -6.35 16.29 10.19
C LEU A 251 -5.79 14.88 9.96
N THR A 252 -6.11 13.93 10.84
CA THR A 252 -5.69 12.53 10.74
C THR A 252 -6.39 11.83 9.58
N THR A 253 -7.73 11.96 9.52
CA THR A 253 -8.50 11.44 8.37
C THR A 253 -8.10 12.17 7.10
N ALA A 254 -7.95 13.50 7.14
CA ALA A 254 -7.53 14.26 5.96
C ALA A 254 -6.22 13.75 5.36
N ARG A 255 -5.21 13.49 6.21
CA ARG A 255 -3.93 12.90 5.78
C ARG A 255 -4.11 11.52 5.15
N ARG A 256 -4.81 10.60 5.83
CA ARG A 256 -5.02 9.23 5.36
C ARG A 256 -5.70 9.18 3.98
N GLU A 257 -6.71 10.02 3.78
CA GLU A 257 -7.41 10.13 2.51
C GLU A 257 -6.48 10.70 1.42
N LEU A 258 -5.67 11.71 1.73
CA LEU A 258 -4.70 12.25 0.77
C LEU A 258 -3.56 11.26 0.43
N ASP A 259 -3.07 10.51 1.40
CA ASP A 259 -2.09 9.45 1.16
C ASP A 259 -2.67 8.37 0.24
N THR A 260 -3.95 8.07 0.38
CA THR A 260 -4.66 7.18 -0.55
C THR A 260 -4.80 7.79 -1.94
N ALA A 261 -5.22 9.04 -2.04
CA ALA A 261 -5.32 9.75 -3.32
C ALA A 261 -3.97 9.78 -4.07
N ILE A 262 -2.88 10.11 -3.37
CA ILE A 262 -1.52 10.18 -3.93
C ILE A 262 -0.99 8.79 -4.30
N ARG A 263 -1.35 7.74 -3.54
CA ARG A 263 -0.98 6.36 -3.88
C ARG A 263 -1.68 5.89 -5.16
N LEU A 264 -2.95 6.25 -5.33
CA LEU A 264 -3.73 5.88 -6.51
C LEU A 264 -3.30 6.68 -7.74
N GLU A 265 -3.09 8.00 -7.60
CA GLU A 265 -2.65 8.89 -8.67
C GLU A 265 -1.47 9.78 -8.20
N PRO A 266 -0.23 9.28 -8.28
CA PRO A 266 0.96 10.04 -7.84
C PRO A 266 1.16 11.36 -8.57
N GLU A 267 0.73 11.42 -9.83
CA GLU A 267 0.79 12.60 -10.69
C GLU A 267 -0.48 13.49 -10.61
N SER A 268 -1.31 13.33 -9.59
CA SER A 268 -2.45 14.23 -9.38
C SER A 268 -1.98 15.55 -8.77
N ALA A 269 -1.92 16.62 -9.57
CA ALA A 269 -1.59 17.97 -9.09
C ALA A 269 -2.51 18.43 -7.96
N VAL A 270 -3.80 18.06 -8.05
CA VAL A 270 -4.82 18.40 -7.04
C VAL A 270 -4.51 17.70 -5.71
N ALA A 271 -4.22 16.39 -5.72
CA ALA A 271 -3.89 15.65 -4.49
C ALA A 271 -2.59 16.18 -3.84
N GLN A 272 -1.56 16.45 -4.64
CA GLN A 272 -0.30 17.05 -4.16
C GLN A 272 -0.56 18.42 -3.52
N ARG A 273 -1.39 19.27 -4.15
CA ARG A 273 -1.76 20.60 -3.62
C ARG A 273 -2.56 20.49 -2.32
N GLU A 274 -3.51 19.57 -2.21
CA GLU A 274 -4.29 19.39 -0.97
C GLU A 274 -3.42 18.88 0.18
N MET A 275 -2.48 17.96 -0.08
CA MET A 275 -1.49 17.55 0.94
C MET A 275 -0.60 18.70 1.38
N GLY A 276 -0.12 19.51 0.43
CA GLY A 276 0.60 20.75 0.75
C GLY A 276 -0.25 21.70 1.61
N THR A 277 -1.54 21.81 1.32
CA THR A 277 -2.48 22.68 2.05
C THR A 277 -2.70 22.18 3.48
N LEU A 278 -2.86 20.88 3.67
CA LEU A 278 -2.94 20.24 4.98
C LEU A 278 -1.67 20.53 5.80
N LEU A 279 -0.49 20.28 5.23
CA LEU A 279 0.80 20.53 5.86
C LEU A 279 1.01 22.02 6.21
N LEU A 280 0.59 22.92 5.32
CA LEU A 280 0.64 24.37 5.55
C LEU A 280 -0.22 24.76 6.75
N SER A 281 -1.42 24.19 6.89
CA SER A 281 -2.30 24.41 8.03
C SER A 281 -1.74 23.87 9.36
N GLN A 282 -0.87 22.87 9.29
CA GLN A 282 -0.16 22.28 10.43
C GLN A 282 1.14 23.03 10.78
N GLY A 283 1.49 24.10 10.07
CA GLY A 283 2.76 24.82 10.27
C GLY A 283 4.00 24.12 9.70
N GLN A 284 3.84 23.00 9.00
CA GLN A 284 4.93 22.22 8.42
C GLN A 284 5.35 22.80 7.06
N TYR A 285 5.89 24.02 7.08
CA TYR A 285 6.08 24.83 5.87
C TYR A 285 7.04 24.23 4.84
N GLU A 286 8.12 23.56 5.28
CA GLU A 286 9.06 22.93 4.34
C GLU A 286 8.46 21.71 3.64
N LEU A 287 7.74 20.88 4.39
CA LEU A 287 7.02 19.75 3.80
C LEU A 287 5.94 20.26 2.84
N ALA A 288 5.16 21.27 3.24
CA ALA A 288 4.16 21.90 2.39
C ALA A 288 4.76 22.41 1.07
N ARG A 289 5.90 23.11 1.14
CA ARG A 289 6.66 23.57 -0.04
C ARG A 289 6.99 22.42 -0.98
N SER A 290 7.47 21.29 -0.47
CA SER A 290 7.84 20.13 -1.31
C SER A 290 6.64 19.56 -2.11
N PHE A 291 5.46 19.54 -1.50
CA PHE A 291 4.23 19.09 -2.13
C PHE A 291 3.70 20.12 -3.15
N PHE A 292 3.77 21.41 -2.83
CA PHE A 292 3.39 22.45 -3.79
C PHE A 292 4.34 22.52 -4.99
N ILE A 293 5.65 22.32 -4.82
CA ILE A 293 6.59 22.22 -5.95
C ILE A 293 6.19 21.07 -6.87
N ARG A 294 5.81 19.91 -6.32
CA ARG A 294 5.31 18.78 -7.12
C ARG A 294 4.03 19.15 -7.85
N ALA A 295 3.06 19.76 -7.17
CA ALA A 295 1.81 20.21 -7.78
C ALA A 295 2.05 21.19 -8.94
N VAL A 296 2.91 22.20 -8.74
CA VAL A 296 3.28 23.18 -9.78
C VAL A 296 4.06 22.54 -10.92
N ARG A 297 4.90 21.54 -10.66
CA ARG A 297 5.62 20.82 -11.71
C ARG A 297 4.67 20.01 -12.60
N ILE A 298 3.66 19.38 -12.00
CA ILE A 298 2.64 18.60 -12.72
C ILE A 298 1.70 19.54 -13.50
N ASN A 299 1.19 20.58 -12.84
CA ASN A 299 0.33 21.58 -13.44
C ASN A 299 0.89 22.99 -13.19
N PRO A 300 1.70 23.53 -14.13
CA PRO A 300 2.30 24.85 -13.99
C PRO A 300 1.30 26.00 -13.96
N VAL A 301 0.05 25.81 -14.42
CA VAL A 301 -0.98 26.86 -14.47
C VAL A 301 -1.96 26.82 -13.29
N ASP A 302 -1.76 25.92 -12.32
CA ASP A 302 -2.56 25.91 -11.08
C ASP A 302 -2.18 27.13 -10.21
N SER A 303 -2.94 28.21 -10.36
CA SER A 303 -2.78 29.43 -9.56
C SER A 303 -2.82 29.17 -8.06
N ALA A 304 -3.64 28.23 -7.59
CA ALA A 304 -3.73 27.91 -6.17
C ALA A 304 -2.45 27.23 -5.68
N ALA A 305 -1.89 26.29 -6.44
CA ALA A 305 -0.61 25.66 -6.10
C ALA A 305 0.54 26.68 -6.08
N GLN A 306 0.60 27.58 -7.07
CA GLN A 306 1.60 28.64 -7.12
C GLN A 306 1.46 29.63 -5.94
N GLY A 307 0.25 30.07 -5.65
CA GLY A 307 -0.01 31.02 -4.59
C GLY A 307 0.32 30.45 -3.21
N LEU A 308 -0.08 29.20 -2.95
CA LEU A 308 0.22 28.50 -1.70
C LEU A 308 1.70 28.14 -1.57
N LEU A 309 2.40 27.82 -2.68
CA LEU A 309 3.87 27.72 -2.69
C LEU A 309 4.52 29.03 -2.24
N GLY A 310 4.03 30.16 -2.77
CA GLY A 310 4.48 31.48 -2.36
C GLY A 310 4.24 31.76 -0.88
N CYS A 311 3.06 31.42 -0.36
CA CYS A 311 2.77 31.47 1.09
C CYS A 311 3.76 30.65 1.91
N SER A 312 4.03 29.40 1.53
CA SER A 312 4.99 28.54 2.24
C SER A 312 6.39 29.15 2.25
N LEU A 313 6.85 29.71 1.13
CA LEU A 313 8.16 30.37 1.03
C LEU A 313 8.24 31.62 1.94
N ILE A 314 7.19 32.44 1.98
CA ILE A 314 7.14 33.61 2.88
C ILE A 314 7.21 33.17 4.34
N ARG A 315 6.47 32.11 4.73
CA ARG A 315 6.51 31.56 6.10
C ARG A 315 7.86 30.97 6.48
N LEU A 316 8.68 30.58 5.50
CA LEU A 316 10.06 30.13 5.66
C LEU A 316 11.08 31.28 5.64
N GLY A 317 10.64 32.55 5.62
CA GLY A 317 11.53 33.71 5.55
C GLY A 317 12.05 34.05 4.15
N ARG A 318 11.69 33.26 3.12
CA ARG A 318 12.13 33.45 1.72
C ARG A 318 11.16 34.37 0.97
N ARG A 319 10.99 35.60 1.49
CA ARG A 319 9.93 36.52 1.04
C ARG A 319 10.03 36.86 -0.45
N ASP A 320 11.21 37.21 -0.95
CA ASP A 320 11.39 37.62 -2.35
C ASP A 320 11.04 36.51 -3.34
N GLU A 321 11.38 35.26 -3.01
CA GLU A 321 11.01 34.11 -3.83
C GLU A 321 9.51 33.84 -3.78
N GLY A 322 8.92 33.92 -2.58
CA GLY A 322 7.48 33.71 -2.42
C GLY A 322 6.63 34.73 -3.18
N LEU A 323 7.06 36.00 -3.21
CA LEU A 323 6.37 37.06 -3.95
C LEU A 323 6.38 36.83 -5.47
N LYS A 324 7.43 36.21 -6.02
CA LYS A 324 7.46 35.83 -7.45
C LYS A 324 6.35 34.82 -7.78
N PHE A 325 6.15 33.83 -6.92
CA PHE A 325 5.09 32.83 -7.11
C PHE A 325 3.69 33.40 -6.88
N ILE A 326 3.51 34.27 -5.88
CA ILE A 326 2.22 34.96 -5.65
C ILE A 326 1.87 35.88 -6.83
N SER A 327 2.85 36.59 -7.40
CA SER A 327 2.64 37.43 -8.58
C SER A 327 2.13 36.62 -9.78
N ARG A 328 2.72 35.44 -10.03
CA ARG A 328 2.26 34.52 -11.09
C ARG A 328 0.87 33.93 -10.82
N ALA A 329 0.58 33.63 -9.55
CA ALA A 329 -0.70 33.08 -9.13
C ALA A 329 -1.87 34.06 -9.29
N GLY A 330 -1.61 35.37 -9.17
CA GLY A 330 -2.64 36.40 -9.18
C GLY A 330 -3.36 36.53 -7.83
N GLN A 331 -4.57 37.10 -7.86
CA GLN A 331 -5.39 37.29 -6.66
C GLN A 331 -6.04 35.97 -6.22
N GLY A 332 -6.01 35.70 -4.91
CA GLY A 332 -6.63 34.51 -4.32
C GLY A 332 -6.52 34.47 -2.80
N SER A 333 -6.88 33.34 -2.19
CA SER A 333 -6.80 33.16 -0.73
C SER A 333 -5.38 33.32 -0.18
N TRP A 334 -4.36 33.04 -1.00
CA TRP A 334 -2.95 33.20 -0.70
C TRP A 334 -2.47 34.66 -0.68
N SER A 335 -3.24 35.61 -1.21
CA SER A 335 -2.84 37.03 -1.25
C SER A 335 -2.64 37.64 0.14
N ALA A 336 -3.25 37.05 1.18
CA ALA A 336 -3.03 37.45 2.57
C ALA A 336 -1.60 37.21 3.05
N CYS A 337 -0.87 36.24 2.47
CA CYS A 337 0.51 35.96 2.84
C CYS A 337 1.50 37.02 2.35
N ALA A 338 1.13 37.80 1.33
CA ALA A 338 1.98 38.81 0.71
C ALA A 338 1.98 40.16 1.43
N ARG A 339 0.99 40.39 2.30
CA ARG A 339 0.90 41.57 3.16
C ARG A 339 1.84 41.36 4.34
#